data_AF-A0A960SJ51-F1
#
_entry.id   AF-A0A960SJ51-F1
#
_cell.length_a   1.000
_cell.length_b   1.000
_cell.length_c   1.000
_cell.angle_alpha   90.00
_cell.angle_beta   90.00
_cell.angle_gamma   90.00
#
_symmetry.space_group_name_H-M   'P 1'
#
loop_
_entity.id
_entity.type
_entity.pdbx_description
1 polymer ?
#
loop_
_entity_poly.entity_id
_entity_poly.type
_entity_poly.pdbx_seq_one_letter_code
_entity_poly.pdbx_strand_id
1 'polypeptide(L)'
;MKSELSGLEGEDKKVLEQEIREIVMAELDKVYALAEVTLQQQEAGKDVQDLKAYVLELLTKVPEVIEWSMQHFRDDISQLESERSVASGSELAILAEQIGILESGIDDLYQTNATYLLELGKMGVEHAAQTENFKLELRLRARLMAGRLKKHIAERRVLQRRVSAGSDDSGLSLRLAASQINIDTEITSLEKLVKLMEPLELPVSTYRALLVQSTS
;
A
#
# COMPACT_ATOMS: atom_id res chain seq x y z
N MET A 1 -13.92 -12.50 -14.72
CA MET A 1 -12.75 -11.58 -14.71
C MET A 1 -11.56 -12.09 -15.52
N LYS A 2 -10.94 -13.25 -15.22
CA LYS A 2 -9.75 -13.72 -15.99
C LYS A 2 -9.96 -13.88 -17.51
N SER A 3 -11.17 -14.13 -18.00
CA SER A 3 -11.43 -14.35 -19.44
C SER A 3 -11.86 -13.11 -20.24
N GLU A 4 -12.18 -11.98 -19.59
CA GLU A 4 -12.59 -10.74 -20.29
C GLU A 4 -11.41 -9.78 -20.48
N LEU A 5 -10.41 -9.86 -19.60
CA LEU A 5 -9.16 -9.09 -19.70
C LEU A 5 -8.15 -9.68 -20.70
N SER A 6 -8.32 -10.93 -21.14
CA SER A 6 -7.33 -11.65 -21.94
C SER A 6 -7.22 -11.21 -23.40
N GLY A 7 -8.14 -10.34 -23.87
CA GLY A 7 -8.14 -9.78 -25.23
C GLY A 7 -7.75 -8.30 -25.31
N LEU A 8 -7.44 -7.67 -24.17
CA LEU A 8 -7.03 -6.27 -24.10
C LEU A 8 -5.51 -6.19 -23.92
N GLU A 9 -4.86 -5.26 -24.61
CA GLU A 9 -3.42 -5.01 -24.53
C GLU A 9 -3.15 -3.52 -24.29
N GLY A 10 -1.97 -3.20 -23.75
CA GLY A 10 -1.53 -1.81 -23.62
C GLY A 10 -2.31 -0.98 -22.60
N GLU A 11 -2.53 0.30 -22.94
CA GLU A 11 -3.11 1.32 -22.05
C GLU A 11 -4.56 1.03 -21.68
N ASP A 12 -5.37 0.53 -22.62
CA ASP A 12 -6.78 0.20 -22.39
C ASP A 12 -6.96 -0.90 -21.33
N LYS A 13 -6.05 -1.88 -21.31
CA LYS A 13 -6.04 -2.92 -20.27
C LYS A 13 -5.75 -2.32 -18.89
N LYS A 14 -4.77 -1.42 -18.80
CA LYS A 14 -4.37 -0.78 -17.53
C LYS A 14 -5.48 0.10 -16.97
N VAL A 15 -6.15 0.89 -17.82
CA VAL A 15 -7.30 1.72 -17.42
C VAL A 15 -8.43 0.84 -16.88
N LEU A 16 -8.78 -0.24 -17.59
CA LEU A 16 -9.85 -1.14 -17.15
C LEU A 16 -9.48 -1.86 -15.84
N GLU A 17 -8.23 -2.27 -15.67
CA GLU A 17 -7.73 -2.89 -14.43
C GLU A 17 -7.77 -1.91 -13.24
N GLN A 18 -7.55 -0.61 -13.48
CA GLN A 18 -7.72 0.44 -12.47
C GLN A 18 -9.19 0.65 -12.11
N GLU A 19 -10.08 0.80 -13.11
CA GLU A 19 -11.52 0.97 -12.86
C GLU A 19 -12.11 -0.22 -12.10
N ILE A 20 -11.76 -1.44 -12.50
CA ILE A 20 -12.17 -2.67 -11.80
C ILE A 20 -11.70 -2.62 -10.34
N ARG A 21 -10.49 -2.15 -10.07
CA ARG A 21 -9.95 -2.05 -8.71
C ARG A 21 -10.74 -1.05 -7.87
N GLU A 22 -11.02 0.14 -8.39
CA GLU A 22 -11.80 1.16 -7.68
C GLU A 22 -13.19 0.63 -7.33
N ILE A 23 -13.84 -0.06 -8.28
CA ILE A 23 -15.13 -0.74 -8.03
C ILE A 23 -14.97 -1.79 -6.93
N VAL A 24 -13.96 -2.65 -7.02
CA VAL A 24 -13.74 -3.72 -6.04
C VAL A 24 -13.49 -3.16 -4.64
N MET A 25 -12.69 -2.10 -4.49
CA MET A 25 -12.47 -1.45 -3.20
C MET A 25 -13.76 -0.85 -2.63
N ALA A 26 -14.57 -0.20 -3.47
CA ALA A 26 -15.87 0.32 -3.05
C ALA A 26 -16.86 -0.80 -2.66
N GLU A 27 -16.80 -1.97 -3.32
CA GLU A 27 -17.59 -3.14 -2.93
C GLU A 27 -17.10 -3.75 -1.61
N LEU A 28 -15.79 -3.76 -1.34
CA LEU A 28 -15.24 -4.22 -0.05
C LEU A 28 -15.75 -3.38 1.12
N ASP A 29 -15.81 -2.06 0.96
CA ASP A 29 -16.38 -1.16 1.97
C ASP A 29 -17.85 -1.50 2.26
N LYS A 30 -18.63 -1.85 1.24
CA LYS A 30 -20.02 -2.31 1.41
C LYS A 30 -20.11 -3.65 2.12
N VAL A 31 -19.18 -4.58 1.84
CA VAL A 31 -19.11 -5.88 2.55
C VAL A 31 -18.82 -5.66 4.03
N TYR A 32 -17.89 -4.78 4.38
CA TYR A 32 -17.60 -4.44 5.78
C TYR A 32 -18.77 -3.73 6.46
N ALA A 33 -19.44 -2.80 5.79
CA ALA A 33 -20.65 -2.17 6.31
C ALA A 33 -21.77 -3.20 6.56
N LEU A 34 -21.92 -4.20 5.67
CA LEU A 34 -22.88 -5.29 5.85
C LEU A 34 -22.52 -6.17 7.04
N ALA A 35 -21.23 -6.46 7.26
CA ALA A 35 -20.75 -7.16 8.44
C ALA A 35 -21.10 -6.41 9.73
N GLU A 36 -20.86 -5.10 9.78
CA GLU A 36 -21.20 -4.26 10.92
C GLU A 36 -22.70 -4.27 11.20
N VAL A 37 -23.54 -4.05 10.18
CA VAL A 37 -25.00 -4.10 10.32
C VAL A 37 -25.45 -5.47 10.83
N THR A 38 -24.85 -6.56 10.34
CA THR A 38 -25.16 -7.92 10.80
C THR A 38 -24.92 -8.09 12.29
N LEU A 39 -23.78 -7.57 12.79
CA LEU A 39 -23.45 -7.61 14.22
C LEU A 39 -24.43 -6.78 15.06
N GLN A 40 -24.79 -5.57 14.61
CA GLN A 40 -25.77 -4.74 15.31
C GLN A 40 -27.15 -5.40 15.38
N GLN A 41 -27.59 -6.08 14.31
CA GLN A 41 -28.86 -6.83 14.33
C GLN A 41 -28.79 -8.04 15.28
N GLN A 42 -27.63 -8.71 15.36
CA GLN A 42 -27.40 -9.81 16.30
C GLN A 42 -27.48 -9.32 17.76
N GLU A 43 -26.86 -8.19 18.08
CA GLU A 43 -26.91 -7.55 19.39
C GLU A 43 -28.33 -7.12 19.78
N ALA A 44 -29.13 -6.71 18.79
CA ALA A 44 -30.56 -6.43 18.96
C ALA A 44 -31.43 -7.69 19.13
N GLY A 45 -30.83 -8.89 19.19
CA GLY A 45 -31.52 -10.16 19.40
C GLY A 45 -32.24 -10.70 18.17
N LYS A 46 -31.93 -10.20 16.96
CA LYS A 46 -32.51 -10.72 15.72
C LYS A 46 -31.81 -12.00 15.27
N ASP A 47 -32.56 -12.86 14.59
CA ASP A 47 -31.98 -13.98 13.87
C ASP A 47 -31.28 -13.46 12.61
N VAL A 48 -29.96 -13.65 12.57
CA VAL A 48 -29.08 -13.20 11.50
C VAL A 48 -28.29 -14.34 10.88
N GLN A 49 -28.64 -15.61 11.13
CA GLN A 49 -27.81 -16.74 10.69
C GLN A 49 -27.56 -16.73 9.17
N ASP A 50 -28.61 -16.56 8.37
CA ASP A 50 -28.49 -16.52 6.91
C ASP A 50 -27.70 -15.30 6.43
N LEU A 51 -27.93 -14.13 7.04
CA LEU A 51 -27.19 -12.91 6.72
C LEU A 51 -25.71 -13.04 7.07
N LYS A 52 -25.41 -13.62 8.23
CA LYS A 52 -24.04 -13.90 8.69
C LYS A 52 -23.34 -14.87 7.73
N ALA A 53 -24.00 -15.95 7.33
CA ALA A 53 -23.46 -16.90 6.37
C ALA A 53 -23.15 -16.22 5.01
N TYR A 54 -24.05 -15.38 4.52
CA TYR A 54 -23.86 -14.63 3.28
C TYR A 54 -22.68 -13.64 3.37
N VAL A 55 -22.58 -12.86 4.45
CA VAL A 55 -21.44 -11.94 4.67
C VAL A 55 -20.13 -12.71 4.74
N LEU A 56 -20.10 -13.85 5.44
CA LEU A 56 -18.90 -14.68 5.52
C LEU A 56 -18.48 -15.21 4.14
N GLU A 57 -19.44 -15.62 3.30
CA GLU A 57 -19.14 -16.03 1.92
C GLU A 57 -18.45 -14.90 1.14
N LEU A 58 -18.91 -13.65 1.29
CA LEU A 58 -18.26 -12.50 0.65
C LEU A 58 -16.86 -12.24 1.21
N LEU A 59 -16.71 -12.30 2.54
CA LEU A 59 -15.43 -12.09 3.23
C LEU A 59 -14.36 -13.12 2.82
N THR A 60 -14.75 -14.35 2.47
CA THR A 60 -13.76 -15.37 2.02
C THR A 60 -13.06 -15.01 0.71
N LYS A 61 -13.61 -14.10 -0.10
CA LYS A 61 -13.03 -13.65 -1.37
C LYS A 61 -12.02 -12.52 -1.20
N VAL A 62 -12.03 -11.85 -0.05
CA VAL A 62 -11.22 -10.65 0.21
C VAL A 62 -9.70 -10.92 0.11
N PRO A 63 -9.15 -12.01 0.70
CA PRO A 63 -7.70 -12.25 0.62
C PRO A 63 -7.19 -12.42 -0.82
N GLU A 64 -7.93 -13.14 -1.67
CA GLU A 64 -7.56 -13.36 -3.08
C GLU A 64 -7.52 -12.02 -3.84
N VAL A 65 -8.51 -11.16 -3.60
CA VAL A 65 -8.59 -9.83 -4.20
C VAL A 65 -7.43 -8.94 -3.77
N ILE A 66 -7.10 -8.94 -2.47
CA ILE A 66 -5.99 -8.17 -1.92
C ILE A 66 -4.66 -8.65 -2.52
N GLU A 67 -4.43 -9.96 -2.53
CA GLU A 67 -3.20 -10.56 -3.06
C GLU A 67 -3.02 -10.24 -4.55
N TRP A 68 -4.07 -10.41 -5.34
CA TRP A 68 -4.06 -10.08 -6.77
C TRP A 68 -3.75 -8.59 -7.00
N SER A 69 -4.40 -7.69 -6.23
CA SER A 69 -4.21 -6.25 -6.35
C SER A 69 -2.80 -5.81 -5.94
N MET A 70 -2.24 -6.42 -4.87
CA MET A 70 -0.87 -6.19 -4.42
C MET A 70 0.14 -6.64 -5.48
N GLN A 71 -0.06 -7.80 -6.09
CA GLN A 71 0.84 -8.29 -7.14
C GLN A 71 0.85 -7.35 -8.33
N HIS A 72 -0.33 -6.86 -8.75
CA HIS A 72 -0.42 -5.92 -9.86
C HIS A 72 0.33 -4.61 -9.59
N PHE A 73 0.15 -4.03 -8.39
CA PHE A 73 0.90 -2.82 -8.02
C PHE A 73 2.42 -3.07 -8.02
N ARG A 74 2.86 -4.24 -7.55
CA ARG A 74 4.29 -4.61 -7.57
C ARG A 74 4.83 -4.75 -9.00
N ASP A 75 4.05 -5.32 -9.90
CA ASP A 75 4.43 -5.48 -11.31
C ASP A 75 4.56 -4.11 -12.00
N ASP A 76 3.59 -3.21 -11.79
CA ASP A 76 3.66 -1.85 -12.32
C ASP A 76 4.81 -1.04 -11.72
N ILE A 77 5.05 -1.13 -10.41
CA ILE A 77 6.21 -0.49 -9.76
C ILE A 77 7.51 -1.03 -10.37
N SER A 78 7.61 -2.35 -10.57
CA SER A 78 8.80 -2.94 -11.19
C SER A 78 9.02 -2.46 -12.62
N GLN A 79 7.94 -2.25 -13.39
CA GLN A 79 8.02 -1.68 -14.73
C GLN A 79 8.55 -0.24 -14.67
N LEU A 80 7.95 0.62 -13.83
CA LEU A 80 8.36 2.02 -13.67
C LEU A 80 9.79 2.15 -13.14
N GLU A 81 10.22 1.25 -12.24
CA GLU A 81 11.61 1.20 -11.75
C GLU A 81 12.59 0.83 -12.88
N SER A 82 12.20 -0.03 -13.82
CA SER A 82 13.00 -0.33 -15.01
C SER A 82 13.13 0.88 -15.92
N GLU A 83 12.03 1.59 -16.18
CA GLU A 83 12.02 2.83 -16.99
C GLU A 83 12.87 3.94 -16.36
N ARG A 84 12.85 4.03 -15.03
CA ARG A 84 13.66 4.99 -14.25
C ARG A 84 15.16 4.86 -14.49
N SER A 85 15.66 3.68 -14.85
CA SER A 85 17.10 3.44 -15.07
C SER A 85 17.67 4.16 -16.30
N VAL A 86 16.82 4.47 -17.28
CA VAL A 86 17.19 5.14 -18.55
C VAL A 86 16.54 6.51 -18.71
N ALA A 87 15.70 6.91 -17.76
CA ALA A 87 14.96 8.18 -17.77
C ALA A 87 15.87 9.41 -17.64
N SER A 88 15.48 10.48 -18.34
CA SER A 88 16.07 11.80 -18.20
C SER A 88 15.70 12.46 -16.86
N GLY A 89 16.41 13.55 -16.49
CA GLY A 89 16.19 14.24 -15.22
C GLY A 89 14.74 14.67 -14.97
N SER A 90 14.02 15.14 -16.00
CA SER A 90 12.62 15.56 -15.91
C SER A 90 11.65 14.39 -15.76
N GLU A 91 11.94 13.25 -16.39
CA GLU A 91 11.12 12.05 -16.30
C GLU A 91 11.25 11.37 -14.94
N LEU A 92 12.40 11.50 -14.27
CA LEU A 92 12.63 10.93 -12.94
C LEU A 92 11.64 11.42 -11.88
N ALA A 93 11.20 12.68 -11.95
CA ALA A 93 10.23 13.23 -11.00
C ALA A 93 8.84 12.61 -11.23
N ILE A 94 8.39 12.56 -12.49
CA ILE A 94 7.10 11.96 -12.88
C ILE A 94 7.05 10.49 -12.49
N LEU A 95 8.11 9.73 -12.80
CA LEU A 95 8.20 8.31 -12.42
C LEU A 95 8.20 8.13 -10.90
N ALA A 96 8.84 9.02 -10.14
CA ALA A 96 8.82 8.96 -8.68
C ALA A 96 7.41 9.22 -8.11
N GLU A 97 6.65 10.15 -8.69
CA GLU A 97 5.25 10.40 -8.31
C GLU A 97 4.36 9.20 -8.64
N GLN A 98 4.48 8.63 -9.84
CA GLN A 98 3.72 7.46 -10.25
C GLN A 98 4.00 6.25 -9.36
N ILE A 99 5.28 5.96 -9.08
CA ILE A 99 5.65 4.91 -8.11
C ILE A 99 5.03 5.22 -6.75
N GLY A 100 5.08 6.46 -6.29
CA GLY A 100 4.49 6.85 -5.01
C GLY A 100 2.99 6.61 -4.91
N ILE A 101 2.24 6.85 -6.00
CA ILE A 101 0.80 6.56 -6.07
C ILE A 101 0.56 5.05 -5.92
N LEU A 102 1.31 4.21 -6.62
CA LEU A 102 1.16 2.75 -6.55
C LEU A 102 1.56 2.21 -5.17
N GLU A 103 2.62 2.75 -4.57
CA GLU A 103 3.04 2.39 -3.21
C GLU A 103 1.97 2.77 -2.17
N SER A 104 1.33 3.93 -2.31
CA SER A 104 0.17 4.30 -1.47
C SER A 104 -0.97 3.31 -1.64
N GLY A 105 -1.24 2.85 -2.86
CA GLY A 105 -2.25 1.82 -3.12
C GLY A 105 -1.95 0.49 -2.43
N ILE A 106 -0.68 0.09 -2.36
CA ILE A 106 -0.25 -1.08 -1.56
C ILE A 106 -0.53 -0.86 -0.08
N ASP A 107 -0.25 0.31 0.46
CA ASP A 107 -0.48 0.60 1.88
C ASP A 107 -1.98 0.60 2.23
N ASP A 108 -2.83 1.08 1.31
CA ASP A 108 -4.29 1.03 1.46
C ASP A 108 -4.81 -0.44 1.44
N LEU A 109 -4.17 -1.32 0.67
CA LEU A 109 -4.45 -2.77 0.72
C LEU A 109 -4.02 -3.42 2.05
N TYR A 110 -2.91 -2.99 2.65
CA TYR A 110 -2.54 -3.41 4.01
C TYR A 110 -3.60 -2.97 5.04
N GLN A 111 -4.10 -1.74 4.93
CA GLN A 111 -5.17 -1.25 5.79
C GLN A 111 -6.47 -2.06 5.58
N THR A 112 -6.80 -2.38 4.34
CA THR A 112 -7.97 -3.19 3.99
C THR A 112 -7.87 -4.60 4.58
N ASN A 113 -6.68 -5.22 4.54
CA ASN A 113 -6.44 -6.53 5.15
C ASN A 113 -6.56 -6.48 6.68
N ALA A 114 -6.11 -5.40 7.32
CA ALA A 114 -6.30 -5.21 8.76
C ALA A 114 -7.79 -5.14 9.13
N THR A 115 -8.59 -4.39 8.36
CA THR A 115 -10.05 -4.30 8.55
C THR A 115 -10.71 -5.66 8.37
N TYR A 116 -10.33 -6.40 7.31
CA TYR A 116 -10.81 -7.76 7.08
C TYR A 116 -10.62 -8.68 8.29
N LEU A 117 -9.41 -8.74 8.84
CA LEU A 117 -9.10 -9.58 10.01
C LEU A 117 -9.92 -9.16 11.23
N LEU A 118 -10.10 -7.85 11.44
CA LEU A 118 -10.93 -7.33 12.52
C LEU A 118 -12.39 -7.79 12.39
N GLU A 119 -12.97 -7.69 11.19
CA GLU A 119 -14.35 -8.11 10.94
C GLU A 119 -14.53 -9.62 11.12
N LEU A 120 -13.57 -10.45 10.68
CA LEU A 120 -13.59 -11.88 10.98
C LEU A 120 -13.64 -12.16 12.49
N GLY A 121 -12.81 -11.46 13.27
CA GLY A 121 -12.79 -11.59 14.72
C GLY A 121 -14.12 -11.23 15.37
N LYS A 122 -14.72 -10.10 14.98
CA LYS A 122 -16.04 -9.70 15.47
C LYS A 122 -17.13 -10.71 15.12
N MET A 123 -17.04 -11.33 13.94
CA MET A 123 -17.98 -12.37 13.51
C MET A 123 -17.73 -13.73 14.17
N GLY A 124 -16.70 -13.87 15.01
CA GLY A 124 -16.37 -15.10 15.72
C GLY A 124 -15.70 -16.16 14.84
N VAL A 125 -15.07 -15.75 13.73
CA VAL A 125 -14.28 -16.64 12.87
C VAL A 125 -12.87 -16.71 13.41
N GLU A 126 -12.33 -17.92 13.54
CA GLU A 126 -10.94 -18.13 13.93
C GLU A 126 -9.99 -17.75 12.78
N HIS A 127 -9.06 -16.84 13.05
CA HIS A 127 -8.18 -16.23 12.03
C HIS A 127 -6.76 -15.95 12.57
N ALA A 128 -6.32 -16.73 13.57
CA ALA A 128 -5.03 -16.53 14.24
C ALA A 128 -3.85 -16.68 13.28
N ALA A 129 -3.87 -17.71 12.41
CA ALA A 129 -2.81 -17.94 11.43
C ALA A 129 -2.70 -16.80 10.41
N GLN A 130 -3.84 -16.32 9.91
CA GLN A 130 -3.91 -15.18 8.98
C GLN A 130 -3.39 -13.90 9.64
N THR A 131 -3.72 -13.69 10.92
CA THR A 131 -3.23 -12.55 11.70
C THR A 131 -1.72 -12.57 11.87
N GLU A 132 -1.12 -13.73 12.16
CA GLU A 132 0.34 -13.84 12.30
C GLU A 132 1.06 -13.65 10.96
N ASN A 133 0.50 -14.18 9.87
CA ASN A 133 1.02 -13.93 8.52
C ASN A 133 0.97 -12.43 8.16
N PHE A 134 -0.17 -11.78 8.43
CA PHE A 134 -0.31 -10.34 8.21
C PHE A 134 0.69 -9.51 9.02
N LYS A 135 0.88 -9.84 10.30
CA LYS A 135 1.90 -9.19 11.14
C LYS A 135 3.31 -9.36 10.58
N LEU A 136 3.65 -10.55 10.05
CA LEU A 136 4.95 -10.79 9.41
C LEU A 136 5.13 -9.91 8.17
N GLU A 137 4.15 -9.88 7.28
CA GLU A 137 4.17 -9.05 6.08
C GLU A 137 4.29 -7.57 6.41
N LEU A 138 3.53 -7.09 7.40
CA LEU A 138 3.57 -5.70 7.84
C LEU A 138 4.95 -5.30 8.37
N ARG A 139 5.62 -6.18 9.14
CA ARG A 139 7.01 -5.96 9.60
C ARG A 139 7.99 -5.89 8.43
N LEU A 140 7.85 -6.79 7.45
CA LEU A 140 8.72 -6.82 6.27
C LEU A 140 8.55 -5.55 5.44
N ARG A 141 7.31 -5.13 5.21
CA ARG A 141 6.97 -3.90 4.50
C ARG A 141 7.51 -2.66 5.21
N ALA A 142 7.28 -2.52 6.53
CA ALA A 142 7.82 -1.40 7.31
C ALA A 142 9.36 -1.35 7.28
N ARG A 143 10.02 -2.52 7.36
CA ARG A 143 11.48 -2.61 7.23
C ARG A 143 11.97 -2.17 5.85
N LEU A 144 11.27 -2.56 4.79
CA LEU A 144 11.58 -2.16 3.42
C LEU A 144 11.48 -0.64 3.25
N MET A 145 10.35 -0.03 3.65
CA MET A 145 10.14 1.42 3.56
C MET A 145 11.20 2.19 4.36
N ALA A 146 11.47 1.75 5.60
CA ALA A 146 12.53 2.35 6.42
C ALA A 146 13.92 2.23 5.78
N GLY A 147 14.20 1.14 5.07
CA GLY A 147 15.44 0.95 4.32
C GLY A 147 15.54 1.90 3.13
N ARG A 148 14.47 2.02 2.34
CA ARG A 148 14.39 2.92 1.18
C ARG A 148 14.47 4.39 1.57
N LEU A 149 13.76 4.79 2.64
CA LEU A 149 13.85 6.14 3.21
C LEU A 149 15.29 6.52 3.55
N LYS A 150 16.02 5.65 4.27
CA LYS A 150 17.44 5.88 4.60
C LYS A 150 18.31 6.01 3.36
N LYS A 151 18.07 5.17 2.35
CA LYS A 151 18.79 5.23 1.07
C LYS A 151 18.56 6.57 0.39
N HIS A 152 17.31 7.02 0.24
CA HIS A 152 17.01 8.28 -0.43
C HIS A 152 17.49 9.51 0.34
N ILE A 153 17.46 9.50 1.68
CA ILE A 153 18.10 10.55 2.50
C ILE A 153 19.60 10.62 2.23
N ALA A 154 20.29 9.48 2.15
CA ALA A 154 21.72 9.43 1.85
C ALA A 154 22.02 9.94 0.43
N GLU A 155 21.25 9.51 -0.57
CA GLU A 155 21.35 9.97 -1.96
C GLU A 155 21.16 11.48 -2.08
N ARG A 156 20.13 12.02 -1.42
CA ARG A 156 19.88 13.46 -1.39
C ARG A 156 21.07 14.24 -0.82
N ARG A 157 21.64 13.78 0.30
CA ARG A 157 22.82 14.43 0.91
C ARG A 157 24.01 14.44 -0.04
N VAL A 158 24.23 13.36 -0.79
CA VAL A 158 25.29 13.30 -1.81
C VAL A 158 25.03 14.30 -2.94
N LEU A 159 23.78 14.37 -3.44
CA LEU A 159 23.39 15.33 -4.49
C LEU A 159 23.55 16.78 -4.01
N GLN A 160 23.14 17.11 -2.79
CA GLN A 160 23.29 18.45 -2.20
C GLN A 160 24.75 18.89 -2.10
N ARG A 161 25.66 17.97 -1.73
CA ARG A 161 27.10 18.26 -1.70
C ARG A 161 27.65 18.55 -3.09
N ARG A 162 27.20 17.84 -4.13
CA ARG A 162 27.61 18.08 -5.52
C ARG A 162 27.14 19.44 -6.02
N VAL A 163 25.91 19.84 -5.69
CA VAL A 163 25.40 21.18 -6.01
C VAL A 163 26.23 22.26 -5.30
N SER A 164 26.51 22.08 -4.01
CA SER A 164 27.29 23.04 -3.22
C SER A 164 28.75 23.17 -3.69
N ALA A 165 29.29 22.14 -4.34
CA ALA A 165 30.63 22.13 -4.90
C ALA A 165 30.72 22.78 -6.30
N GLY A 166 29.64 23.35 -6.83
CA GLY A 166 29.64 24.06 -8.12
C GLY A 166 29.63 23.13 -9.34
N SER A 167 29.00 21.96 -9.24
CA SER A 167 28.84 21.06 -10.39
C SER A 167 27.87 21.66 -11.43
N ASP A 168 28.34 21.88 -12.65
CA ASP A 168 27.55 22.36 -13.81
C ASP A 168 26.61 21.29 -14.40
N ASP A 169 26.22 20.28 -13.63
CA ASP A 169 25.27 19.25 -14.08
C ASP A 169 23.85 19.82 -13.98
N SER A 170 23.33 20.28 -15.12
CA SER A 170 22.00 20.86 -15.27
C SER A 170 20.85 19.93 -14.85
N GLY A 171 21.11 18.62 -14.70
CA GLY A 171 20.16 17.63 -14.20
C GLY A 171 20.11 17.49 -12.67
N LEU A 172 21.02 18.12 -11.91
CA LEU A 172 21.11 17.94 -10.46
C LEU A 172 19.88 18.42 -9.70
N SER A 173 19.31 19.57 -10.07
CA SER A 173 18.12 20.12 -9.40
C SER A 173 16.90 19.22 -9.59
N LEU A 174 16.74 18.64 -10.78
CA LEU A 174 15.65 17.70 -11.08
C LEU A 174 15.82 16.37 -10.32
N ARG A 175 17.05 15.86 -10.23
CA ARG A 175 17.36 14.67 -9.42
C ARG A 175 17.12 14.91 -7.92
N LEU A 176 17.40 16.11 -7.43
CA LEU A 176 17.08 16.51 -6.06
C LEU A 176 15.57 16.55 -5.81
N ALA A 177 14.79 17.10 -6.74
CA ALA A 177 13.33 17.11 -6.66
C ALA A 177 12.75 15.69 -6.65
N ALA A 178 13.18 14.83 -7.58
CA ALA A 178 12.80 13.42 -7.59
C ALA A 178 13.19 12.72 -6.28
N SER A 179 14.39 12.99 -5.74
CA SER A 179 14.81 12.43 -4.45
C SER A 179 13.95 12.92 -3.28
N GLN A 180 13.44 14.16 -3.30
CA GLN A 180 12.47 14.65 -2.31
C GLN A 180 11.19 13.82 -2.38
N ILE A 181 10.62 13.67 -3.58
CA ILE A 181 9.36 12.95 -3.80
C ILE A 181 9.47 11.53 -3.24
N ASN A 182 10.58 10.83 -3.54
CA ASN A 182 10.81 9.50 -2.98
C ASN A 182 10.88 9.53 -1.43
N ILE A 183 11.51 10.54 -0.82
CA ILE A 183 11.55 10.66 0.64
C ILE A 183 10.14 10.87 1.21
N ASP A 184 9.36 11.76 0.62
CA ASP A 184 8.01 12.10 1.10
C ASP A 184 7.04 10.92 0.97
N THR A 185 7.13 10.18 -0.14
CA THR A 185 6.42 8.91 -0.33
C THR A 185 6.77 7.91 0.78
N GLU A 186 8.06 7.64 1.00
CA GLU A 186 8.50 6.64 1.98
C GLU A 186 8.17 7.04 3.42
N ILE A 187 8.18 8.35 3.73
CA ILE A 187 7.68 8.88 5.02
C ILE A 187 6.19 8.57 5.16
N THR A 188 5.38 8.95 4.17
CA THR A 188 3.93 8.75 4.20
C THR A 188 3.56 7.27 4.36
N SER A 189 4.20 6.40 3.58
CA SER A 189 4.01 4.95 3.68
C SER A 189 4.42 4.41 5.05
N LEU A 190 5.60 4.81 5.56
CA LEU A 190 6.06 4.35 6.87
C LEU A 190 5.15 4.84 8.01
N GLU A 191 4.58 6.04 7.92
CA GLU A 191 3.59 6.54 8.87
C GLU A 191 2.31 5.70 8.88
N LYS A 192 1.76 5.37 7.70
CA LYS A 192 0.58 4.49 7.57
C LYS A 192 0.86 3.13 8.20
N LEU A 193 2.02 2.54 7.91
CA LEU A 193 2.40 1.23 8.44
C LEU A 193 2.58 1.26 9.96
N VAL A 194 3.22 2.30 10.51
CA VAL A 194 3.36 2.47 11.98
C VAL A 194 1.99 2.51 12.66
N LYS A 195 1.01 3.25 12.10
CA LYS A 195 -0.36 3.30 12.63
C LYS A 195 -1.05 1.93 12.61
N LEU A 196 -0.81 1.10 11.60
CA LEU A 196 -1.34 -0.27 11.54
C LEU A 196 -0.63 -1.23 12.51
N MET A 197 0.67 -1.03 12.73
CA MET A 197 1.51 -1.87 13.58
C MET A 197 1.20 -1.70 15.08
N GLU A 198 0.84 -0.49 15.51
CA GLU A 198 0.56 -0.13 16.91
C GLU A 198 -0.55 -0.95 17.58
N PRO A 199 -1.78 -1.04 17.02
CA PRO A 199 -2.85 -1.83 17.64
C PRO A 199 -2.55 -3.35 17.63
N LEU A 200 -1.59 -3.79 16.80
CA LEU A 200 -1.12 -5.16 16.74
C LEU A 200 0.08 -5.44 17.67
N GLU A 201 0.43 -4.47 18.53
CA GLU A 201 1.53 -4.52 19.49
C GLU A 201 2.89 -4.84 18.84
N LEU A 202 3.08 -4.43 17.59
CA LEU A 202 4.33 -4.66 16.89
C LEU A 202 5.37 -3.58 17.27
N PRO A 203 6.67 -3.92 17.28
CA PRO A 203 7.71 -2.92 17.59
C PRO A 203 7.75 -1.78 16.57
N VAL A 204 7.49 -0.54 17.00
CA VAL A 204 7.47 0.66 16.15
C VAL A 204 8.51 1.73 16.50
N SER A 205 9.24 1.59 17.61
CA SER A 205 10.13 2.63 18.15
C SER A 205 11.20 3.10 17.13
N THR A 206 11.86 2.16 16.47
CA THR A 206 12.87 2.44 15.44
C THR A 206 12.29 3.20 14.25
N TYR A 207 11.05 2.89 13.85
CA TYR A 207 10.39 3.54 12.71
C TYR A 207 9.94 4.95 13.08
N ARG A 208 9.35 5.15 14.27
CA ARG A 208 9.03 6.49 14.79
C ARG A 208 10.26 7.39 14.90
N ALA A 209 11.38 6.86 15.41
CA ALA A 209 12.62 7.61 15.48
C ALA A 209 13.14 8.02 14.10
N LEU A 210 13.04 7.12 13.11
CA LEU A 210 13.42 7.42 11.72
C LEU A 210 12.52 8.50 11.12
N LEU A 211 11.20 8.42 11.33
CA LEU A 211 10.25 9.43 10.85
C LEU A 211 10.58 10.82 11.40
N VAL A 212 10.81 10.95 12.72
CA VAL A 212 11.22 12.22 13.35
C VAL A 212 12.52 12.75 12.73
N GLN A 213 13.52 11.89 12.53
CA GLN A 213 14.80 12.29 11.92
C GLN A 213 14.68 12.72 10.45
N SER A 214 13.64 12.26 9.76
CA SER A 214 13.46 12.50 8.33
C SER A 214 12.61 13.74 8.04
N THR A 215 11.85 14.21 9.03
CA THR A 215 10.99 15.41 8.96
C THR A 215 11.57 16.63 9.69
N SER A 216 12.71 16.46 10.38
CA SER A 216 13.47 17.55 11.05
C SER A 216 14.53 18.16 10.14
#